data_AF-A0A818AGN7-F1
#
_entry.id   AF-A0A818AGN7-F1
#
_cell.length_a   1.000
_cell.length_b   1.000
_cell.length_c   1.000
_cell.angle_alpha   90.00
_cell.angle_beta   90.00
_cell.angle_gamma   90.00
#
_symmetry.space_group_name_H-M   'P 1'
#
loop_
_entity.id
_entity.type
_entity.pdbx_description
1 polymer ?
#
loop_
_entity_poly.entity_id
_entity_poly.type
_entity_poly.pdbx_seq_one_letter_code
_entity_poly.pdbx_strand_id
1 'polypeptide(L)'
;MGIRQYADIDSDKKRQSKIQKCETSTSSTLGVRLCGMQVYQVDSGRYMFTDKYRGRILTIDGFRSALVQFFDNGRTKRLDVLPGIIERLESLYETISSLAKYRFYSGSLLIVYDGLPQSNLIDVRMIDFAHSIYAPMTDETSASNNHIGPDKGYLFGLERLIVVLKDILNEEKKSLATINIDN
;
A
#
# COMPACT_ATOMS: atom_id res chain seq x y z
N MET A 1 -2.27 -4.81 3.92
CA MET A 1 -2.97 -3.56 4.31
C MET A 1 -3.61 -3.74 5.68
N GLY A 2 -3.79 -2.65 6.43
CA GLY A 2 -4.44 -2.61 7.74
C GLY A 2 -3.52 -2.76 8.96
N ILE A 3 -3.92 -2.08 10.04
CA ILE A 3 -3.33 -2.15 11.40
C ILE A 3 -3.70 -3.44 12.15
N ARG A 4 -4.68 -4.20 11.64
CA ARG A 4 -5.08 -5.52 12.11
C ARG A 4 -5.17 -6.47 10.93
N GLN A 5 -4.48 -7.60 10.99
CA GLN A 5 -4.36 -8.52 9.84
C GLN A 5 -4.85 -9.94 10.10
N TYR A 6 -5.27 -10.24 11.32
CA TYR A 6 -5.88 -11.52 11.69
C TYR A 6 -7.40 -11.42 11.65
N ALA A 7 -8.02 -12.46 11.10
CA ALA A 7 -9.47 -12.66 11.14
C ALA A 7 -9.87 -13.27 12.48
N ASP A 8 -11.15 -13.15 12.85
CA ASP A 8 -11.67 -13.74 14.10
C ASP A 8 -11.58 -15.28 14.09
N ILE A 9 -11.55 -15.89 12.90
CA ILE A 9 -11.44 -17.34 12.69
C ILE A 9 -9.99 -17.86 12.71
N ASP A 10 -8.99 -17.00 12.85
CA ASP A 10 -7.59 -17.44 12.88
C ASP A 10 -7.26 -18.15 14.20
N SER A 11 -6.52 -19.26 14.12
CA SER A 11 -5.99 -19.93 15.32
C SER A 11 -5.04 -19.03 16.10
N ASP A 12 -4.89 -19.26 17.41
CA ASP A 12 -4.05 -18.45 18.28
C ASP A 12 -2.62 -18.29 17.75
N LYS A 13 -2.02 -19.36 17.24
CA LYS A 13 -0.68 -19.33 16.62
C LYS A 13 -0.63 -18.42 15.40
N LYS A 14 -1.65 -18.47 14.52
CA LYS A 14 -1.72 -17.59 13.33
C LYS A 14 -1.96 -16.14 13.74
N ARG A 15 -2.84 -15.92 14.72
CA ARG A 15 -3.14 -14.61 15.31
C ARG A 15 -1.90 -13.96 15.89
N GLN A 16 -1.16 -14.66 16.75
CA GLN A 16 0.11 -14.17 17.34
C GLN A 16 1.14 -13.82 16.26
N SER A 17 1.33 -14.68 15.25
CA SER A 17 2.25 -14.39 14.15
C SER A 17 1.86 -13.12 13.37
N LYS A 18 0.56 -12.91 13.13
CA LYS A 18 0.05 -11.73 12.43
C LYS A 18 0.18 -10.46 13.28
N ILE A 19 -0.05 -10.54 14.59
CA ILE A 19 0.16 -9.44 15.55
C ILE A 19 1.64 -9.04 15.56
N GLN A 20 2.55 -9.99 15.76
CA GLN A 20 3.98 -9.73 15.80
C GLN A 20 4.48 -9.05 14.51
N LYS A 21 4.01 -9.51 13.33
CA LYS A 21 4.34 -8.86 12.05
C LYS A 21 3.81 -7.43 11.94
N CYS A 22 2.66 -7.14 12.55
CA CYS A 22 2.09 -5.80 12.52
C CYS A 22 2.90 -4.85 13.41
N GLU A 23 3.23 -5.29 14.62
CA GLU A 23 3.98 -4.53 15.62
C GLU A 23 5.42 -4.24 15.18
N THR A 24 6.06 -5.20 14.53
CA THR A 24 7.47 -5.09 14.11
C THR A 24 7.68 -4.45 12.74
N SER A 25 6.62 -3.98 12.08
CA SER A 25 6.71 -3.33 10.77
C SER A 25 5.96 -2.00 10.75
N THR A 26 6.05 -1.28 9.64
CA THR A 26 5.26 -0.06 9.39
C THR A 26 3.75 -0.29 9.38
N SER A 27 3.26 -1.54 9.45
CA SER A 27 1.82 -1.81 9.44
C SER A 27 1.11 -1.21 10.66
N SER A 28 1.77 -1.15 11.82
CA SER A 28 1.20 -0.57 13.05
C SER A 28 1.03 0.96 12.97
N THR A 29 1.93 1.65 12.26
CA THR A 29 1.98 3.12 12.19
C THR A 29 1.36 3.69 10.91
N LEU A 30 1.57 3.03 9.77
CA LEU A 30 1.09 3.48 8.46
C LEU A 30 -0.12 2.67 7.95
N GLY A 31 -0.49 1.57 8.60
CA GLY A 31 -1.51 0.66 8.06
C GLY A 31 -1.05 -0.07 6.79
N VAL A 32 0.22 0.08 6.38
CA VAL A 32 0.81 -0.54 5.19
C VAL A 32 2.24 -0.99 5.48
N ARG A 33 2.70 -2.03 4.79
CA ARG A 33 4.10 -2.44 4.76
C ARG A 33 4.45 -2.96 3.37
N LEU A 34 5.73 -2.92 3.02
CA LEU A 34 6.22 -3.50 1.78
C LEU A 34 6.25 -5.03 1.88
N CYS A 35 5.46 -5.72 1.05
CA CYS A 35 5.47 -7.19 0.93
C CYS A 35 6.41 -7.70 -0.17
N GLY A 36 7.00 -6.79 -0.94
CA GLY A 36 7.98 -7.06 -1.97
C GLY A 36 7.84 -6.04 -3.10
N MET A 37 8.89 -5.89 -3.90
CA MET A 37 8.86 -5.13 -5.15
C MET A 37 9.88 -5.67 -6.14
N GLN A 38 9.59 -5.46 -7.42
CA GLN A 38 10.47 -5.76 -8.53
C GLN A 38 10.44 -4.57 -9.48
N VAL A 39 11.61 -4.05 -9.84
CA VAL A 39 11.75 -2.85 -10.68
C VAL A 39 12.76 -3.14 -11.79
N TYR A 40 12.38 -2.93 -13.04
CA TYR A 40 13.30 -3.06 -14.16
C TYR A 40 14.21 -1.84 -14.24
N GLN A 41 15.52 -2.06 -14.19
CA GLN A 41 16.56 -1.05 -14.27
C GLN A 41 17.06 -0.97 -15.72
N VAL A 42 16.74 0.13 -16.41
CA VAL A 42 16.99 0.36 -17.84
C VAL A 42 18.48 0.55 -18.14
N ASP A 43 19.22 1.13 -17.21
CA ASP A 43 20.67 1.34 -17.31
C ASP A 43 21.46 0.03 -17.33
N SER A 44 21.04 -0.95 -16.52
CA SER A 44 21.71 -2.24 -16.32
C SER A 44 21.03 -3.42 -17.02
N GLY A 45 19.81 -3.24 -17.53
CA GLY A 45 19.01 -4.28 -18.18
C GLY A 45 18.58 -5.40 -17.24
N ARG A 46 18.51 -5.14 -15.93
CA ARG A 46 18.24 -6.15 -14.90
C ARG A 46 17.10 -5.73 -14.00
N TYR A 47 16.48 -6.71 -13.35
CA TYR A 47 15.52 -6.44 -12.30
C TYR A 47 16.21 -6.26 -10.96
N MET A 48 15.86 -5.19 -10.27
CA MET A 48 16.11 -5.02 -8.85
C MET A 48 14.94 -5.63 -8.08
N PHE A 49 15.26 -6.40 -7.04
CA PHE A 49 14.28 -7.11 -6.21
C PHE A 49 14.42 -6.70 -4.75
N THR A 50 13.28 -6.48 -4.10
CA THR A 50 13.20 -6.41 -2.64
C THR A 50 12.15 -7.40 -2.17
N ASP A 51 12.54 -8.29 -1.27
CA ASP A 51 11.65 -9.31 -0.73
C ASP A 51 10.84 -8.81 0.48
N LYS A 52 9.91 -9.66 0.92
CA LYS A 52 9.05 -9.42 2.08
C LYS A 52 9.79 -9.36 3.43
N TYR A 53 10.99 -9.91 3.55
CA TYR A 53 11.75 -9.91 4.81
C TYR A 53 12.42 -8.56 4.99
N ARG A 54 13.05 -8.04 3.93
CA ARG A 54 13.56 -6.66 3.87
C ARG A 54 12.45 -5.65 4.12
N GLY A 55 11.29 -5.83 3.49
CA GLY A 55 10.14 -4.94 3.65
C GLY A 55 9.57 -4.87 5.08
N ARG A 56 9.76 -5.90 5.91
CA ARG A 56 9.26 -5.93 7.30
C ARG A 56 10.05 -5.04 8.24
N ILE A 57 11.33 -4.87 8.01
CA ILE A 57 12.25 -4.14 8.90
C ILE A 57 12.40 -2.67 8.52
N LEU A 58 11.64 -2.20 7.53
CA LEU A 58 11.69 -0.79 7.11
C LEU A 58 11.12 0.10 8.22
N THR A 59 11.78 1.24 8.42
CA THR A 59 11.23 2.38 9.15
C THR A 59 10.23 3.13 8.25
N ILE A 60 9.57 4.18 8.78
CA ILE A 60 8.71 5.05 7.98
C ILE A 60 9.52 5.69 6.82
N ASP A 61 10.72 6.21 7.12
CA ASP A 61 11.61 6.79 6.11
C ASP A 61 12.13 5.74 5.13
N GLY A 62 12.41 4.52 5.63
CA GLY A 62 12.81 3.40 4.80
C GLY A 62 11.71 2.95 3.84
N PHE A 63 10.44 2.97 4.29
CA PHE A 63 9.29 2.69 3.45
C PHE A 63 9.11 3.76 2.37
N ARG A 64 9.22 5.04 2.73
CA ARG A 64 9.19 6.15 1.77
C ARG A 64 10.31 6.02 0.72
N SER A 65 11.53 5.74 1.17
CA SER A 65 12.69 5.55 0.29
C SER A 65 12.50 4.36 -0.65
N ALA A 66 11.91 3.26 -0.16
CA ALA A 66 11.58 2.11 -0.97
C ALA A 66 10.51 2.42 -2.02
N LEU A 67 9.52 3.29 -1.74
CA LEU A 67 8.56 3.76 -2.74
C LEU A 67 9.24 4.63 -3.80
N VAL A 68 10.14 5.54 -3.42
CA VAL A 68 10.91 6.33 -4.40
C VAL A 68 11.75 5.40 -5.29
N GLN A 69 12.40 4.40 -4.70
CA GLN A 69 13.17 3.39 -5.42
C GLN A 69 12.29 2.51 -6.31
N PHE A 70 11.05 2.24 -5.89
CA PHE A 70 10.07 1.51 -6.70
C PHE A 70 9.79 2.23 -8.02
N PHE A 71 9.79 3.56 -8.05
CA PHE A 71 9.56 4.37 -9.25
C PHE A 71 10.83 4.74 -10.01
N ASP A 72 12.02 4.34 -9.54
CA ASP A 72 13.29 4.65 -10.20
C ASP A 72 13.71 3.52 -11.13
N ASN A 73 13.70 3.77 -12.44
CA ASN A 73 14.09 2.78 -13.44
C ASN A 73 15.60 2.78 -13.75
N GLY A 74 16.42 3.45 -12.94
CA GLY A 74 17.87 3.53 -13.11
C GLY A 74 18.34 4.62 -14.09
N ARG A 75 17.42 5.22 -14.84
CA ARG A 75 17.69 6.41 -15.67
C ARG A 75 16.84 7.61 -15.29
N THR A 76 15.60 7.39 -14.91
CA THR A 76 14.68 8.44 -14.50
C THR A 76 13.69 7.91 -13.48
N LYS A 77 13.25 8.79 -12.58
CA LYS A 77 12.15 8.48 -11.67
C LYS A 77 10.85 8.68 -12.42
N ARG A 78 10.06 7.62 -12.54
CA ARG A 78 8.74 7.60 -13.17
C ARG A 78 7.66 8.20 -12.28
N LEU A 79 7.92 9.39 -11.73
CA LEU A 79 6.95 10.08 -10.87
C LEU A 79 5.78 10.65 -11.67
N ASP A 80 5.89 10.70 -13.00
CA ASP A 80 4.82 11.02 -13.95
C ASP A 80 3.64 10.04 -13.89
N VAL A 81 3.85 8.79 -13.44
CA VAL A 81 2.75 7.82 -13.29
C VAL A 81 1.99 7.95 -11.96
N LEU A 82 2.54 8.69 -10.99
CA LEU A 82 1.92 8.83 -9.66
C LEU A 82 0.51 9.42 -9.70
N PRO A 83 0.18 10.47 -10.48
CA PRO A 83 -1.18 11.01 -10.55
C PRO A 83 -2.22 9.93 -10.88
N GLY A 84 -1.96 9.10 -11.89
CA GLY A 84 -2.89 8.03 -12.28
C GLY A 84 -2.98 6.92 -11.23
N ILE A 85 -1.89 6.60 -10.53
CA ILE A 85 -1.90 5.63 -9.43
C ILE A 85 -2.72 6.17 -8.26
N ILE A 86 -2.52 7.44 -7.90
CA ILE A 86 -3.25 8.12 -6.82
C ILE A 86 -4.74 8.13 -7.13
N GLU A 87 -5.15 8.49 -8.35
CA GLU A 87 -6.56 8.48 -8.77
C GLU A 87 -7.20 7.08 -8.59
N ARG A 88 -6.50 6.02 -8.99
CA ARG A 88 -6.97 4.64 -8.80
C ARG A 88 -7.08 4.26 -7.32
N LEU A 89 -6.16 4.73 -6.48
CA LEU A 89 -6.20 4.50 -5.04
C LEU A 89 -7.35 5.26 -4.37
N GLU A 90 -7.64 6.48 -4.80
CA GLU A 90 -8.79 7.28 -4.33
C GLU A 90 -10.11 6.62 -4.74
N SER A 91 -10.23 6.19 -5.99
CA SER A 91 -11.40 5.40 -6.45
C SER A 91 -11.58 4.11 -5.65
N LEU A 92 -10.48 3.42 -5.33
CA LEU A 92 -10.51 2.24 -4.49
C LEU A 92 -10.94 2.57 -3.05
N TYR A 93 -10.47 3.68 -2.50
CA TYR A 93 -10.87 4.16 -1.17
C TYR A 93 -12.38 4.38 -1.10
N GLU A 94 -12.96 5.07 -2.08
CA GLU A 94 -14.42 5.30 -2.15
C GLU A 94 -15.18 3.98 -2.26
N THR A 95 -14.69 3.07 -3.10
CA THR A 95 -15.28 1.74 -3.25
C THR A 95 -15.30 1.00 -1.91
N ILE A 96 -14.17 0.90 -1.22
CA ILE A 96 -14.09 0.20 0.08
C ILE A 96 -14.91 0.92 1.16
N SER A 97 -15.00 2.25 1.12
CA SER A 97 -15.81 3.05 2.04
C SER A 97 -17.30 2.73 1.91
N SER A 98 -17.77 2.41 0.69
CA SER A 98 -19.14 1.95 0.45
C SER A 98 -19.41 0.51 0.91
N LEU A 99 -18.38 -0.32 1.07
CA LEU A 99 -18.48 -1.73 1.43
C LEU A 99 -18.59 -1.94 2.95
N ALA A 100 -19.73 -1.53 3.52
CA ALA A 100 -19.97 -1.56 4.97
C ALA A 100 -19.93 -2.95 5.63
N LYS A 101 -19.90 -4.04 4.85
CA LYS A 101 -19.96 -5.42 5.37
C LYS A 101 -18.71 -6.25 5.11
N TYR A 102 -17.74 -5.71 4.38
CA TYR A 102 -16.52 -6.45 4.04
C TYR A 102 -15.37 -6.07 4.97
N ARG A 103 -14.53 -7.07 5.29
CA ARG A 103 -13.21 -6.88 5.88
C ARG A 103 -12.18 -7.66 5.08
N PHE A 104 -11.03 -7.06 4.84
CA PHE A 104 -9.99 -7.57 3.94
C PHE A 104 -8.70 -7.89 4.72
N TYR A 105 -8.78 -8.83 5.66
CA TYR A 105 -7.63 -9.19 6.49
C TYR A 105 -6.51 -9.80 5.67
N SER A 106 -5.27 -9.38 5.95
CA SER A 106 -4.09 -9.85 5.21
C SER A 106 -4.15 -9.61 3.69
N GLY A 107 -5.10 -8.81 3.18
CA GLY A 107 -5.16 -8.43 1.78
C GLY A 107 -3.98 -7.54 1.39
N SER A 108 -3.58 -7.64 0.13
CA SER A 108 -2.48 -6.88 -0.45
C SER A 108 -3.00 -5.93 -1.53
N LEU A 109 -2.22 -4.87 -1.77
CA LEU A 109 -2.39 -3.97 -2.90
C LEU A 109 -1.22 -4.21 -3.84
N LEU A 110 -1.53 -4.51 -5.10
CA LEU A 110 -0.55 -4.65 -6.17
C LEU A 110 -0.59 -3.39 -7.03
N ILE A 111 0.54 -2.70 -7.11
CA ILE A 111 0.76 -1.56 -8.02
C ILE A 111 1.71 -2.05 -9.11
N VAL A 112 1.31 -1.85 -10.37
CA VAL A 112 2.10 -2.18 -11.55
C VAL A 112 2.12 -0.96 -12.46
N TYR A 113 3.27 -0.71 -13.08
CA TYR A 113 3.39 0.30 -14.11
C TYR A 113 4.46 -0.13 -15.12
N ASP A 114 4.37 0.38 -16.34
CA ASP A 114 5.40 0.18 -17.36
C ASP A 114 6.57 1.14 -17.11
N GLY A 115 7.80 0.62 -17.04
CA GLY A 115 9.01 1.39 -16.75
C GLY A 115 9.46 2.36 -17.85
N LEU A 116 8.90 2.29 -19.06
CA LEU A 116 9.29 3.14 -20.20
C LEU A 116 8.80 4.60 -20.05
N PRO A 117 9.67 5.63 -20.14
CA PRO A 117 9.34 7.04 -19.85
C PRO A 117 8.12 7.66 -20.55
N GLN A 118 7.63 7.07 -21.65
CA GLN A 118 6.50 7.59 -22.42
C GLN A 118 5.21 6.77 -22.21
N SER A 119 5.28 5.72 -21.39
CA SER A 119 4.17 4.80 -21.17
C SER A 119 3.36 5.21 -19.95
N ASN A 120 2.08 5.50 -20.15
CA ASN A 120 1.15 5.80 -19.06
C ASN A 120 0.43 4.54 -18.54
N LEU A 121 0.93 3.35 -18.90
CA LEU A 121 0.33 2.09 -18.49
C LEU A 121 0.58 1.86 -17.00
N ILE A 122 -0.52 1.83 -16.26
CA ILE A 122 -0.57 1.57 -14.82
C ILE A 122 -1.72 0.62 -14.50
N ASP A 123 -1.56 -0.16 -13.44
CA ASP A 123 -2.67 -0.87 -12.82
C ASP A 123 -2.51 -0.91 -11.29
N VAL A 124 -3.64 -0.89 -10.60
CA VAL A 124 -3.74 -0.95 -9.14
C VAL A 124 -4.83 -1.93 -8.78
N ARG A 125 -4.49 -3.01 -8.09
CA ARG A 125 -5.41 -4.10 -7.78
C ARG A 125 -5.33 -4.52 -6.32
N MET A 126 -6.48 -4.77 -5.72
CA MET A 126 -6.55 -5.58 -4.50
C MET A 126 -6.33 -7.05 -4.86
N ILE A 127 -5.51 -7.74 -4.09
CA ILE A 127 -5.26 -9.18 -4.21
C ILE A 127 -5.29 -9.85 -2.83
N ASP A 128 -5.18 -11.18 -2.80
CA ASP A 128 -5.13 -12.01 -1.59
C ASP A 128 -6.40 -11.97 -0.73
N PHE A 129 -7.55 -12.32 -1.31
CA PHE A 129 -8.84 -12.29 -0.60
C PHE A 129 -9.12 -13.51 0.30
N ALA A 130 -8.17 -14.43 0.48
CA ALA A 130 -8.37 -15.70 1.19
C ALA A 130 -8.82 -15.56 2.66
N HIS A 131 -8.57 -14.41 3.28
CA HIS A 131 -9.00 -14.09 4.65
C HIS A 131 -9.99 -12.92 4.69
N SER A 132 -10.62 -12.60 3.57
CA SER A 132 -11.68 -11.60 3.53
C SER A 132 -12.95 -12.19 4.13
N ILE A 133 -13.63 -11.42 4.97
CA ILE A 133 -14.89 -11.82 5.58
C ILE A 133 -16.01 -10.88 5.14
N TYR A 134 -17.19 -11.46 4.95
CA TYR A 134 -18.44 -10.73 4.85
C TYR A 134 -19.15 -10.86 6.19
N ALA A 135 -19.39 -9.76 6.88
CA ALA A 135 -20.12 -9.76 8.16
C ALA A 135 -21.62 -10.04 7.87
N PRO A 136 -22.17 -11.20 8.28
CA PRO A 136 -23.60 -11.47 8.14
C PRO A 136 -24.42 -10.59 9.09
N MET A 137 -25.66 -10.30 8.71
CA MET A 137 -26.59 -9.40 9.41
C MET A 137 -27.16 -9.96 10.73
N THR A 138 -26.66 -11.08 11.25
CA THR A 138 -27.35 -11.82 12.32
C THR A 138 -26.69 -11.67 13.69
N ASP A 139 -27.47 -11.00 14.54
CA ASP A 139 -27.60 -11.05 15.99
C ASP A 139 -26.60 -10.31 16.89
N GLU A 140 -27.20 -9.41 17.66
CA GLU A 140 -26.69 -8.45 18.64
C GLU A 140 -26.04 -9.10 19.88
N THR A 141 -25.37 -10.24 19.74
CA THR A 141 -24.60 -10.84 20.83
C THR A 141 -23.14 -10.38 20.76
N SER A 142 -22.89 -9.21 21.35
CA SER A 142 -21.68 -8.73 22.05
C SER A 142 -20.28 -8.86 21.44
N ALA A 143 -20.10 -9.47 20.27
CA ALA A 143 -18.87 -9.49 19.48
C ALA A 143 -19.01 -8.73 18.14
N SER A 144 -20.23 -8.36 17.76
CA SER A 144 -20.61 -7.79 16.45
C SER A 144 -20.40 -6.27 16.32
N ASN A 145 -20.17 -5.54 17.42
CA ASN A 145 -19.85 -4.10 17.36
C ASN A 145 -18.51 -3.79 16.67
N ASN A 146 -17.62 -4.78 16.52
CA ASN A 146 -16.32 -4.60 15.88
C ASN A 146 -16.38 -4.54 14.35
N HIS A 147 -17.50 -4.88 13.73
CA HIS A 147 -17.64 -4.95 12.27
C HIS A 147 -18.69 -4.00 11.68
N ILE A 148 -19.02 -2.92 12.41
CA ILE A 148 -19.91 -1.87 11.91
C ILE A 148 -19.14 -0.92 10.97
N GLY A 149 -19.72 -0.65 9.81
CA GLY A 149 -19.15 0.26 8.79
C GLY A 149 -18.08 -0.41 7.92
N PRO A 150 -17.39 0.33 7.03
CA PRO A 150 -16.38 -0.24 6.13
C PRO A 150 -15.12 -0.71 6.89
N ASP A 151 -14.20 -1.37 6.18
CA ASP A 151 -12.91 -1.79 6.74
C ASP A 151 -12.01 -0.58 7.05
N LYS A 152 -12.17 -0.03 8.26
CA LYS A 152 -11.39 1.13 8.74
C LYS A 152 -9.88 0.87 8.71
N GLY A 153 -9.45 -0.37 8.92
CA GLY A 153 -8.03 -0.73 8.90
C GLY A 153 -7.47 -0.62 7.48
N TYR A 154 -8.16 -1.19 6.50
CA TYR A 154 -7.76 -1.09 5.11
C TYR A 154 -7.79 0.36 4.60
N LEU A 155 -8.86 1.09 4.92
CA LEU A 155 -9.02 2.51 4.57
C LEU A 155 -7.89 3.37 5.14
N PHE A 156 -7.54 3.18 6.41
CA PHE A 156 -6.41 3.88 7.03
C PHE A 156 -5.10 3.61 6.27
N GLY A 157 -4.84 2.35 5.89
CA GLY A 157 -3.65 2.02 5.09
C GLY A 157 -3.65 2.69 3.71
N LEU A 158 -4.79 2.70 3.01
CA LEU A 158 -4.92 3.37 1.72
C LEU A 158 -4.70 4.88 1.83
N GLU A 159 -5.33 5.53 2.81
CA GLU A 159 -5.20 6.97 3.05
C GLU A 159 -3.74 7.35 3.30
N ARG A 160 -3.05 6.62 4.18
CA ARG A 160 -1.64 6.89 4.49
C ARG A 160 -0.73 6.65 3.28
N LEU A 161 -1.00 5.63 2.47
CA LEU A 161 -0.26 5.40 1.22
C LEU A 161 -0.49 6.55 0.23
N ILE A 162 -1.73 7.00 0.03
CA ILE A 162 -2.07 8.13 -0.84
C ILE A 162 -1.31 9.39 -0.39
N VAL A 163 -1.31 9.69 0.91
CA VAL A 163 -0.58 10.83 1.48
C VAL A 163 0.91 10.74 1.16
N VAL A 164 1.55 9.59 1.42
CA VAL A 164 2.98 9.41 1.13
C VAL A 164 3.29 9.60 -0.36
N LEU A 165 2.46 9.07 -1.26
CA LEU A 165 2.66 9.24 -2.71
C LEU A 165 2.47 10.70 -3.16
N LYS A 166 1.48 11.42 -2.59
CA LYS A 166 1.28 12.85 -2.84
C LYS A 166 2.48 13.68 -2.35
N ASP A 167 3.02 13.35 -1.19
CA ASP A 167 4.20 14.03 -0.65
C ASP A 167 5.42 13.84 -1.56
N ILE A 168 5.67 12.61 -2.03
CA ILE A 168 6.76 12.32 -2.98
C ILE A 168 6.59 13.14 -4.27
N LEU A 169 5.37 13.17 -4.83
CA LEU A 169 5.08 13.94 -6.04
C LEU A 169 5.28 15.45 -5.85
N ASN A 170 4.89 15.98 -4.69
CA ASN A 170 5.01 17.41 -4.39
C ASN A 170 6.45 17.84 -4.15
N GLU A 171 7.28 16.99 -3.54
CA GLU A 171 8.71 17.25 -3.37
C GLU A 171 9.43 17.36 -4.72
N GLU A 172 9.16 16.44 -5.66
CA GLU A 172 9.75 16.50 -6.99
C GLU A 172 9.38 17.80 -7.73
N LYS A 173 8.10 18.20 -7.67
CA LYS A 173 7.63 19.46 -8.28
C LYS A 173 8.35 20.69 -7.70
N LYS A 174 8.59 20.71 -6.39
CA LYS A 174 9.35 21.79 -5.73
C LYS A 174 10.80 21.80 -6.20
N SER A 175 11.46 20.64 -6.24
CA SER A 175 12.83 20.52 -6.72
C SER A 175 13.00 21.03 -8.15
N LEU A 176 12.08 20.68 -9.05
CA LEU A 176 12.08 21.17 -10.44
C LEU A 176 11.82 22.68 -10.54
N ALA A 177 10.95 23.24 -9.68
CA ALA A 177 10.68 24.67 -9.66
C ALA A 177 11.90 25.48 -9.19
N THR A 178 12.66 25.00 -8.21
CA THR A 178 13.89 25.68 -7.76
C THR A 178 14.96 25.70 -8.85
N ILE A 179 15.17 24.60 -9.57
CA ILE A 179 16.17 24.53 -10.66
C ILE A 179 15.87 25.53 -11.79
N ASN A 180 14.60 25.81 -12.05
CA ASN A 180 14.20 26.75 -13.11
C ASN A 180 14.29 28.24 -12.69
N ILE A 181 14.51 28.53 -11.41
CA ILE A 181 14.70 29.91 -10.91
C ILE A 181 16.20 30.29 -10.94
N ASP A 182 17.09 29.29 -10.87
CA ASP A 182 18.54 29.48 -10.82
C ASP A 182 19.24 29.40 -12.20
N ASN A 183 18.47 29.25 -13.30
CA ASN A 183 18.93 29.27 -14.70
C ASN A 183 18.34 30.46 -15.47
#